data_AF-A0A976PWB3-F1
#
_entry.id   AF-A0A976PWB3-F1
#
_cell.length_a   1.000
_cell.length_b   1.000
_cell.length_c   1.000
_cell.angle_alpha   90.00
_cell.angle_beta   90.00
_cell.angle_gamma   90.00
#
_symmetry.space_group_name_H-M   'P 1'
#
loop_
_entity.id
_entity.type
_entity.pdbx_description
1 polymer ?
#
loop_
_entity_poly.entity_id
_entity_poly.type
_entity_poly.pdbx_seq_one_letter_code
_entity_poly.pdbx_strand_id
1 'polypeptide(L)'
;MAALEQARSVAMEAGLHYVYIANVPEHAGKHTYCPECQELLIERVGYITRVVGLAEGRCGGCGHSVPGVWLAKSMAPQTQAESGP
;
A
#
# COMPACT_ATOMS: atom_id res chain seq x y z
N MET A 1 8.41 5.59 -23.22
CA MET A 1 8.13 4.79 -22.01
C MET A 1 7.20 3.59 -22.28
N ALA A 2 6.76 3.37 -23.53
CA ALA A 2 5.82 2.31 -23.91
C ALA A 2 6.28 0.87 -23.58
N ALA A 3 7.56 0.54 -23.69
CA ALA A 3 8.03 -0.82 -23.45
C ALA A 3 7.88 -1.27 -21.97
N LEU A 4 8.12 -0.35 -21.01
CA LEU A 4 7.97 -0.65 -19.58
C LEU A 4 6.49 -0.77 -19.18
N GLU A 5 5.65 0.12 -19.72
CA GLU A 5 4.21 0.07 -19.54
C GLU A 5 3.61 -1.22 -20.11
N GLN A 6 4.08 -1.64 -21.29
CA GLN A 6 3.65 -2.89 -21.92
C GLN A 6 4.10 -4.11 -21.11
N ALA A 7 5.36 -4.16 -20.66
CA ALA A 7 5.85 -5.22 -19.80
C ALA A 7 5.05 -5.29 -18.49
N ARG A 8 4.70 -4.14 -17.91
CA ARG A 8 3.82 -4.06 -16.73
C ARG A 8 2.43 -4.60 -17.03
N SER A 9 1.81 -4.25 -18.16
CA SER A 9 0.48 -4.78 -18.54
C SER A 9 0.48 -6.30 -18.63
N VAL A 10 1.43 -6.87 -19.37
CA VAL A 10 1.56 -8.33 -19.55
C VAL A 10 1.76 -9.04 -18.21
N ALA A 11 2.58 -8.47 -17.33
CA ALA A 11 2.80 -9.02 -15.99
C ALA A 11 1.53 -9.00 -15.12
N MET A 12 0.75 -7.92 -15.19
CA MET A 12 -0.54 -7.82 -14.48
C MET A 12 -1.57 -8.81 -15.05
N GLU A 13 -1.65 -8.94 -16.39
CA GLU A 13 -2.50 -9.90 -17.09
C GLU A 13 -2.13 -11.36 -16.76
N ALA A 14 -0.84 -11.62 -16.49
CA ALA A 14 -0.36 -12.92 -16.02
C ALA A 14 -0.71 -13.23 -14.54
N GLY A 15 -1.39 -12.30 -13.85
CA GLY A 15 -1.85 -12.47 -12.47
C GLY A 15 -0.90 -11.90 -11.40
N LEU A 16 0.11 -11.11 -11.77
CA LEU A 16 0.93 -10.40 -10.78
C LEU A 16 0.19 -9.15 -10.30
N HIS A 17 -0.08 -9.06 -9.00
CA HIS A 17 -0.85 -7.95 -8.43
C HIS A 17 -0.03 -6.67 -8.19
N TYR A 18 1.29 -6.77 -8.04
CA TYR A 18 2.15 -5.67 -7.59
C TYR A 18 3.38 -5.53 -8.47
N VAL A 19 3.18 -4.96 -9.66
CA VAL A 19 4.24 -4.74 -10.66
C VAL A 19 4.60 -3.26 -10.73
N TYR A 20 5.89 -2.95 -10.52
CA TYR A 20 6.38 -1.58 -10.38
C TYR A 20 7.27 -1.16 -11.54
N ILE A 21 7.14 0.10 -11.94
CA ILE A 21 8.07 0.78 -12.85
C ILE A 21 8.95 1.70 -12.01
N ALA A 22 10.26 1.47 -12.05
CA ALA A 22 11.26 2.23 -11.30
C ALA A 22 12.18 3.03 -12.25
N ASN A 23 12.95 3.99 -11.70
CA ASN A 23 13.89 4.85 -12.44
C ASN A 23 13.25 5.69 -13.57
N VAL A 24 11.94 5.89 -13.51
CA VAL A 24 11.21 6.81 -14.38
C VAL A 24 10.67 7.96 -13.52
N PRO A 25 11.02 9.22 -13.82
CA PRO A 25 10.50 10.37 -13.09
C PRO A 25 8.96 10.40 -13.11
N GLU A 26 8.33 10.68 -11.97
CA GLU A 26 6.88 10.97 -11.87
C GLU A 26 5.95 9.95 -12.56
N HIS A 27 6.30 8.66 -12.52
CA HIS A 27 5.49 7.62 -13.16
C HIS A 27 4.54 6.93 -12.17
N ALA A 28 3.24 6.87 -12.49
CA ALA A 28 2.21 6.25 -11.63
C ALA A 28 2.51 4.78 -11.28
N GLY A 29 3.13 4.03 -12.20
CA GLY A 29 3.55 2.65 -11.99
C GLY A 29 4.56 2.41 -10.87
N LYS A 30 5.08 3.45 -10.20
CA LYS A 30 5.93 3.31 -8.99
C LYS A 30 5.11 3.09 -7.71
N HIS A 31 3.81 3.37 -7.75
CA HIS A 31 2.94 3.30 -6.58
C HIS A 31 2.34 1.91 -6.39
N THR A 32 1.90 1.62 -5.16
CA THR A 32 1.14 0.40 -4.84
C THR A 32 -0.34 0.73 -4.89
N TYR A 33 -1.08 -0.02 -5.71
CA TYR A 33 -2.53 0.08 -5.84
C TYR A 33 -3.20 -1.18 -5.31
N CYS A 34 -4.47 -1.04 -4.91
CA CYS A 34 -5.28 -2.18 -4.54
C CYS A 34 -5.53 -3.05 -5.78
N PRO A 35 -5.28 -4.37 -5.74
CA PRO A 35 -5.53 -5.24 -6.89
C PRO A 35 -7.03 -5.41 -7.18
N GLU A 36 -7.90 -5.12 -6.21
CA GLU A 36 -9.35 -5.30 -6.33
C GLU A 36 -10.06 -4.02 -6.78
N CYS A 37 -9.81 -2.88 -6.13
CA CYS A 37 -10.51 -1.62 -6.43
C CYS A 37 -9.63 -0.53 -7.05
N GLN A 38 -8.34 -0.81 -7.31
CA GLN A 38 -7.37 0.15 -7.88
C GLN A 38 -7.11 1.41 -7.04
N GLU A 39 -7.58 1.48 -5.79
CA GLU A 39 -7.29 2.58 -4.87
C GLU A 39 -5.78 2.71 -4.60
N LEU A 40 -5.27 3.94 -4.48
CA LEU A 40 -3.87 4.18 -4.13
C LEU A 40 -3.63 3.79 -2.67
N LEU A 41 -2.79 2.78 -2.45
CA LEU A 41 -2.48 2.28 -1.11
C LEU A 41 -1.21 2.91 -0.56
N ILE A 42 -0.16 2.93 -1.38
CA ILE A 42 1.17 3.40 -1.00
C ILE A 42 1.72 4.28 -2.12
N GLU A 43 1.95 5.54 -1.79
CA GLU A 43 2.65 6.50 -2.63
C GLU A 43 4.17 6.36 -2.45
N ARG A 44 4.91 6.51 -3.55
CA ARG A 44 6.38 6.37 -3.60
C ARG A 44 6.97 7.51 -4.41
N VAL A 45 7.84 8.29 -3.79
CA VAL A 45 8.50 9.44 -4.43
C VAL A 45 9.97 9.44 -4.02
N GLY A 46 10.85 9.14 -4.97
CA GLY A 46 12.27 8.92 -4.67
C GLY A 46 12.44 7.82 -3.62
N TYR A 47 13.10 8.15 -2.51
CA TYR A 47 13.31 7.24 -1.37
C TYR A 47 12.18 7.30 -0.33
N ILE A 48 11.15 8.13 -0.54
CA ILE A 48 10.06 8.32 0.40
C ILE A 48 8.92 7.36 0.06
N THR A 49 8.43 6.67 1.08
CA THR A 49 7.24 5.82 1.01
C THR A 49 6.19 6.36 1.96
N ARG A 50 4.98 6.59 1.46
CA ARG A 50 3.85 7.08 2.25
C ARG A 50 2.67 6.10 2.11
N VAL A 51 2.23 5.56 3.23
CA VAL A 51 0.99 4.78 3.29
C VAL A 51 -0.18 5.75 3.34
N VAL A 52 -1.09 5.66 2.38
CA VAL A 52 -2.20 6.63 2.20
C VAL A 52 -3.58 5.98 2.20
N GLY A 53 -3.69 4.73 1.77
CA GLY A 53 -4.98 4.04 1.58
C GLY A 53 -5.08 2.70 2.31
N LEU A 54 -4.26 2.46 3.34
CA LEU A 54 -4.27 1.23 4.12
C LEU A 54 -4.72 1.47 5.57
N ALA A 55 -5.56 0.56 6.06
CA ALA A 55 -5.93 0.44 7.47
C ALA A 55 -5.62 -0.99 7.92
N GLU A 56 -4.67 -1.14 8.86
CA GLU A 56 -4.30 -2.45 9.44
C GLU A 56 -3.99 -3.53 8.38
N GLY A 57 -3.35 -3.14 7.28
CA GLY A 57 -3.03 -4.06 6.19
C GLY A 57 -4.15 -4.37 5.23
N ARG A 58 -5.27 -3.66 5.32
CA ARG A 58 -6.39 -3.77 4.39
C ARG A 58 -6.55 -2.48 3.61
N CYS A 59 -7.03 -2.60 2.37
CA CYS A 59 -7.43 -1.45 1.58
C CYS A 59 -8.56 -0.70 2.29
N GLY A 60 -8.40 0.61 2.47
CA GLY A 60 -9.43 1.46 3.07
C GLY A 60 -10.70 1.61 2.22
N GLY A 61 -10.61 1.38 0.90
CA GLY A 61 -11.73 1.51 -0.03
C GLY A 61 -12.62 0.27 -0.15
N CYS A 62 -12.02 -0.93 -0.25
CA CYS A 62 -12.75 -2.19 -0.46
C CYS A 62 -12.55 -3.25 0.63
N GLY A 63 -11.61 -3.03 1.56
CA GLY A 63 -11.31 -4.00 2.61
C GLY A 63 -10.39 -5.17 2.17
N HIS A 64 -9.95 -5.21 0.90
CA HIS A 64 -9.03 -6.23 0.41
C HIS A 64 -7.80 -6.36 1.31
N SER A 65 -7.45 -7.58 1.69
CA SER A 65 -6.26 -7.87 2.51
C SER A 65 -5.00 -7.71 1.67
N VAL A 66 -4.14 -6.78 2.03
CA VAL A 66 -2.91 -6.46 1.29
C VAL A 66 -1.74 -7.19 1.95
N PRO A 67 -1.02 -8.06 1.23
CA PRO A 67 0.15 -8.73 1.78
C PRO A 67 1.22 -7.73 2.22
N GLY A 68 1.75 -7.91 3.43
CA GLY A 68 2.78 -7.03 3.98
C GLY A 68 3.00 -7.23 5.48
N VAL A 69 4.00 -6.53 6.02
CA VAL A 69 4.25 -6.45 7.47
C VAL A 69 3.65 -5.15 7.97
N TRP A 70 2.46 -5.26 8.56
CA TRP A 70 1.75 -4.14 9.13
C TRP A 70 1.99 -4.17 10.63
N LEU A 71 2.81 -3.25 11.14
CA LEU A 71 3.02 -3.14 12.57
C LEU A 71 1.67 -2.83 13.22
N ALA A 72 1.15 -3.79 13.98
CA ALA A 72 0.03 -3.53 14.86
C ALA A 72 0.47 -2.41 15.78
N LYS A 73 -0.32 -1.34 15.86
CA LYS A 73 -0.10 -0.30 16.85
C LYS A 73 -0.24 -1.00 18.20
N SER A 74 0.89 -1.29 18.85
CA SER A 74 0.93 -1.89 20.17
C SER A 74 -0.02 -1.10 21.06
N MET A 75 -1.05 -1.79 21.53
CA MET A 75 -2.00 -1.35 22.52
C MET A 75 -1.21 -0.66 23.64
N ALA A 76 -1.37 0.65 23.79
CA ALA A 76 -0.85 1.34 24.97
C ALA A 76 -1.46 0.65 26.19
N PRO A 77 -0.70 0.38 27.27
CA PRO A 77 -1.27 -0.20 28.46
C PRO A 77 -2.36 0.73 28.97
N GLN A 78 -3.56 0.17 29.12
CA GLN A 78 -4.66 0.83 29.80
C GLN A 78 -4.26 1.00 31.26
N THR A 79 -3.78 2.18 31.64
CA THR A 79 -3.66 2.53 33.06
C THR A 79 -5.07 2.75 33.59
N GLN A 80 -5.51 1.77 34.36
CA GLN A 80 -6.76 1.76 35.10
C GLN A 80 -6.87 3.01 35.98
N ALA A 81 -8.10 3.52 36.08
CA ALA A 81 -8.49 4.54 37.02
C ALA A 81 -8.18 4.09 38.46
N GLU A 82 -7.42 4.89 39.19
CA GLU A 82 -7.47 4.89 40.65
C GLU A 82 -8.40 6.02 41.08
N SER A 83 -9.61 5.63 41.42
CA SER A 83 -10.58 6.40 42.18
C SER A 83 -10.22 6.41 43.67
N GLY A 84 -9.88 7.59 44.18
CA GLY A 84 -10.14 8.06 45.55
C GLY A 84 -9.10 7.72 46.64
N PRO A 85 -9.23 8.31 47.84
CA PRO A 85 -10.20 9.33 48.29
C PRO A 85 -9.66 10.77 48.34
#